data_AF-A0A9N9JZN9-F1
#
_entry.id   AF-A0A9N9JZN9-F1
#
_cell.length_a   1.000
_cell.length_b   1.000
_cell.length_c   1.000
_cell.angle_alpha   90.00
_cell.angle_beta   90.00
_cell.angle_gamma   90.00
#
_symmetry.space_group_name_H-M   'P 1'
#
loop_
_entity.id
_entity.type
_entity.pdbx_description
1 polymer ?
#
loop_
_entity_poly.entity_id
_entity_poly.type
_entity_poly.pdbx_seq_one_letter_code
_entity_poly.pdbx_strand_id
1 'polypeptide(L)'
;AHAIPGDGIISGLKEIGLPLNRGLLLLAEMSSKGNLATGAYTEATIEMAKRHKDFVIGFISGTKYNSCEELIVMTPGVSLDNSNDDLGQQYKQPRNVIENGSDIIIVGRGIYGKGKDPVVEAQRYKNAGWEAYLEKLEN
;
A
#
# COMPACT_ATOMS: atom_id res chain seq x y z
N ALA A 1 -9.65 -3.39 3.78
CA ALA A 1 -10.70 -4.34 3.38
C ALA A 1 -10.65 -4.57 1.87
N HIS A 2 -10.97 -5.79 1.41
CA HIS A 2 -11.19 -6.03 -0.01
C HIS A 2 -12.52 -5.43 -0.47
N ALA A 3 -12.56 -4.93 -1.71
CA ALA A 3 -13.74 -4.33 -2.31
C ALA A 3 -14.74 -5.35 -2.89
N ILE A 4 -14.35 -6.63 -2.97
CA ILE A 4 -15.17 -7.73 -3.52
C ILE A 4 -16.62 -7.73 -2.99
N PRO A 5 -16.89 -7.52 -1.69
CA PRO A 5 -18.26 -7.53 -1.17
C PRO A 5 -19.08 -6.25 -1.47
N GLY A 6 -18.51 -5.24 -2.13
CA GLY A 6 -19.14 -3.94 -2.35
C GLY A 6 -19.18 -3.05 -1.10
N ASP A 7 -19.89 -1.92 -1.18
CA ASP A 7 -19.94 -0.86 -0.15
C ASP A 7 -20.34 -1.35 1.26
N GLY A 8 -21.09 -2.45 1.37
CA GLY A 8 -21.55 -2.99 2.66
C GLY A 8 -20.42 -3.29 3.64
N ILE A 9 -19.24 -3.72 3.17
CA ILE A 9 -18.08 -3.95 4.04
C ILE A 9 -17.56 -2.67 4.69
N ILE A 10 -17.64 -1.55 3.96
CA ILE A 10 -17.19 -0.24 4.47
C ILE A 10 -18.19 0.24 5.51
N SER A 11 -19.49 0.20 5.20
CA SER A 11 -20.55 0.64 6.12
C SER A 11 -20.52 -0.12 7.44
N GLY A 12 -20.39 -1.45 7.41
CA GLY A 12 -20.32 -2.27 8.63
C GLY A 12 -19.07 -1.99 9.47
N LEU A 13 -17.90 -1.79 8.84
CA LEU A 13 -16.68 -1.42 9.56
C LEU A 13 -16.75 0.01 10.11
N LYS A 14 -17.40 0.92 9.39
CA LYS A 14 -17.54 2.33 9.73
C LYS A 14 -18.40 2.53 10.98
N GLU A 15 -19.47 1.76 11.14
CA GLU A 15 -20.38 1.83 12.29
C GLU A 15 -19.64 1.73 13.63
N ILE A 16 -18.60 0.89 13.68
CA ILE A 16 -17.76 0.71 14.89
C ILE A 16 -16.49 1.56 14.82
N GLY A 17 -15.85 1.63 13.65
CA GLY A 17 -14.54 2.25 13.50
C GLY A 17 -14.58 3.77 13.64
N LEU A 18 -15.60 4.44 13.08
CA LEU A 18 -15.66 5.89 13.06
C LEU A 18 -15.84 6.51 14.46
N PRO A 19 -16.75 6.03 15.33
CA PRO A 19 -16.85 6.51 16.71
C PRO A 19 -15.57 6.30 17.54
N LEU A 20 -14.74 5.32 17.16
CA LEU A 20 -13.46 5.03 17.78
C LEU A 20 -12.28 5.76 17.13
N ASN A 21 -12.56 6.72 16.24
CA ASN A 21 -11.57 7.51 15.50
C ASN A 21 -10.58 6.63 14.73
N ARG A 22 -11.09 5.59 14.05
CA ARG A 22 -10.32 4.68 13.19
C ARG A 22 -10.51 5.04 11.72
N GLY A 23 -9.55 4.65 10.90
CA GLY A 23 -9.62 4.75 9.44
C GLY A 23 -9.54 3.39 8.76
N LEU A 24 -9.92 3.35 7.49
CA LEU A 24 -9.92 2.16 6.64
C LEU A 24 -9.02 2.34 5.43
N LEU A 25 -8.20 1.32 5.13
CA LEU A 25 -7.50 1.19 3.86
C LEU A 25 -8.22 0.17 2.98
N LEU A 26 -8.44 0.50 1.72
CA LEU A 26 -8.98 -0.43 0.73
C LEU A 26 -7.88 -1.11 -0.08
N LEU A 27 -8.01 -2.40 -0.38
CA LEU A 27 -7.07 -3.10 -1.26
C LEU A 27 -7.46 -2.87 -2.71
N ALA A 28 -6.81 -1.90 -3.35
CA ALA A 28 -7.05 -1.51 -4.75
C ALA A 28 -6.19 -2.30 -5.73
N GLU A 29 -4.96 -2.65 -5.34
CA GLU A 29 -4.04 -3.52 -6.07
C GLU A 29 -3.34 -4.48 -5.11
N MET A 30 -2.74 -5.54 -5.65
CA MET A 30 -1.95 -6.50 -4.88
C MET A 30 -0.60 -6.76 -5.56
N SER A 31 0.42 -7.03 -4.76
CA SER A 31 1.79 -7.30 -5.24
C SER A 31 2.05 -8.75 -5.66
N SER A 32 1.05 -9.63 -5.53
CA SER A 32 1.18 -11.05 -5.87
C SER A 32 1.01 -11.28 -7.38
N LYS A 33 1.80 -12.20 -7.93
CA LYS A 33 1.67 -12.63 -9.32
C LYS A 33 0.29 -13.25 -9.56
N GLY A 34 -0.39 -12.85 -10.63
CA GLY A 34 -1.70 -13.39 -11.02
C GLY A 34 -2.88 -12.89 -10.19
N ASN A 35 -2.72 -11.81 -9.43
CA ASN A 35 -3.83 -11.21 -8.68
C ASN A 35 -4.94 -10.70 -9.62
N LEU A 36 -6.17 -10.72 -9.12
CA LEU A 36 -7.37 -10.27 -9.84
C LEU A 36 -7.72 -8.80 -9.54
N ALA A 37 -6.92 -8.11 -8.73
CA ALA A 37 -7.16 -6.74 -8.31
C ALA A 37 -6.60 -5.76 -9.36
N THR A 38 -7.19 -5.79 -10.56
CA THR A 38 -6.75 -5.01 -11.71
C THR A 38 -7.94 -4.37 -12.45
N GLY A 39 -7.68 -3.33 -13.26
CA GLY A 39 -8.66 -2.70 -14.15
C GLY A 39 -9.96 -2.31 -13.44
N ALA A 40 -11.08 -2.88 -13.88
CA ALA A 40 -12.40 -2.59 -13.35
C ALA A 40 -12.54 -2.82 -11.83
N TYR A 41 -11.80 -3.78 -11.25
CA TYR A 41 -11.80 -3.98 -9.80
C TYR A 41 -11.18 -2.77 -9.08
N THR A 42 -10.04 -2.29 -9.58
CA THR A 42 -9.32 -1.13 -9.02
C THR A 42 -10.16 0.14 -9.16
N GLU A 43 -10.77 0.36 -10.33
CA GLU A 43 -11.69 1.49 -10.57
C GLU A 43 -12.88 1.47 -9.60
N ALA A 44 -13.54 0.32 -9.44
CA ALA A 44 -14.64 0.19 -8.48
C ALA A 44 -14.20 0.47 -7.04
N THR A 45 -12.99 0.03 -6.67
CA THR A 45 -12.40 0.29 -5.34
C THR A 45 -12.13 1.77 -5.11
N ILE A 46 -11.63 2.48 -6.12
CA ILE A 46 -11.41 3.93 -6.07
C ILE A 46 -12.74 4.67 -5.91
N GLU A 47 -13.77 4.30 -6.67
CA GLU A 47 -15.10 4.91 -6.56
C GLU A 47 -15.73 4.66 -5.19
N MET A 48 -15.53 3.47 -4.60
CA MET A 48 -15.91 3.19 -3.21
C MET A 48 -15.20 4.12 -2.23
N ALA A 49 -13.88 4.31 -2.34
CA ALA A 49 -13.15 5.22 -1.46
C ALA A 49 -13.69 6.66 -1.55
N LYS A 50 -13.99 7.15 -2.76
CA LYS A 50 -14.54 8.50 -2.98
C LYS A 50 -15.90 8.72 -2.32
N ARG A 51 -16.74 7.69 -2.22
CA ARG A 51 -18.04 7.76 -1.54
C ARG A 51 -17.92 7.77 -0.02
N HIS A 52 -16.81 7.26 0.54
CA HIS A 52 -16.62 7.04 1.97
C HIS A 52 -15.38 7.76 2.54
N LYS A 53 -15.08 8.97 2.05
CA LYS A 53 -13.88 9.75 2.44
C LYS A 53 -13.79 10.12 3.93
N ASP A 54 -14.91 10.05 4.65
CA ASP A 54 -14.94 10.30 6.09
C ASP A 54 -14.41 9.12 6.93
N PHE A 55 -14.20 7.97 6.32
CA PHE A 55 -13.70 6.76 6.99
C PHE A 55 -12.58 6.06 6.22
N VAL A 56 -12.62 6.07 4.89
CA VAL A 56 -11.55 5.55 4.03
C VAL A 56 -10.43 6.59 3.93
N ILE A 57 -9.25 6.22 4.42
CA ILE A 57 -8.09 7.11 4.50
C ILE A 57 -7.05 6.86 3.39
N GLY A 58 -7.24 5.79 2.61
CA GLY A 58 -6.18 5.35 1.71
C GLY A 58 -6.37 3.98 1.09
N PHE A 59 -5.30 3.53 0.45
CA PHE A 59 -5.24 2.28 -0.28
C PHE A 59 -4.02 1.45 0.10
N ILE A 60 -4.20 0.13 0.03
CA ILE A 60 -3.11 -0.78 -0.29
C ILE A 60 -3.05 -0.85 -1.81
N SER A 61 -1.97 -0.32 -2.40
CA SER A 61 -1.82 -0.23 -3.86
C SER A 61 -0.35 -0.12 -4.27
N GLY A 62 -0.03 -0.46 -5.52
CA GLY A 62 1.28 -0.25 -6.12
C GLY A 62 1.44 1.11 -6.83
N THR A 63 0.35 1.86 -6.98
CA THR A 63 0.30 3.14 -7.71
C THR A 63 -0.60 4.17 -7.00
N LYS A 64 -0.32 5.46 -7.21
CA LYS A 64 -1.18 6.58 -6.78
C LYS A 64 -2.21 6.93 -7.86
N TYR A 65 -3.38 7.39 -7.43
CA TYR A 65 -4.49 7.74 -8.32
C TYR A 65 -4.78 9.23 -8.26
N ASN A 66 -4.69 9.95 -9.39
CA ASN A 66 -4.89 11.41 -9.46
C ASN A 66 -6.26 11.86 -8.93
N SER A 67 -7.28 11.00 -9.05
CA SER A 67 -8.63 11.31 -8.55
C SER A 67 -8.79 11.19 -7.03
N CYS A 68 -7.73 10.78 -6.32
CA CYS A 68 -7.66 10.55 -4.89
C CYS A 68 -6.28 10.94 -4.31
N GLU A 69 -5.72 12.08 -4.74
CA GLU A 69 -4.40 12.54 -4.29
C GLU A 69 -4.31 12.74 -2.77
N GLU A 70 -5.44 13.10 -2.15
CA GLU A 70 -5.56 13.29 -0.70
C GLU A 70 -5.50 11.99 0.12
N LEU A 71 -5.67 10.83 -0.53
CA LEU A 71 -5.72 9.53 0.14
C LEU A 71 -4.35 8.86 0.17
N ILE A 72 -3.96 8.32 1.32
CA ILE A 72 -2.63 7.71 1.52
C ILE A 72 -2.51 6.41 0.71
N VAL A 73 -1.39 6.19 0.04
CA VAL A 73 -1.06 4.91 -0.61
C VAL A 73 0.04 4.21 0.16
N MET A 74 -0.24 2.97 0.59
CA MET A 74 0.74 2.08 1.20
C MET A 74 1.00 0.88 0.28
N THR A 75 2.26 0.62 -0.03
CA THR A 75 2.64 -0.41 -1.01
C THR A 75 3.40 -1.56 -0.35
N PRO A 76 2.86 -2.78 -0.36
CA PRO A 76 3.57 -3.99 0.03
C PRO A 76 4.43 -4.54 -1.12
N GLY A 77 5.19 -5.60 -0.82
CA GLY A 77 6.08 -6.18 -1.82
C GLY A 77 7.30 -5.31 -2.09
N VAL A 78 7.90 -4.79 -1.02
CA VAL A 78 9.11 -3.97 -1.12
C VAL A 78 10.30 -4.73 -0.56
N SER A 79 11.39 -4.74 -1.31
CA SER A 79 12.67 -5.34 -0.91
C SER A 79 13.84 -4.53 -1.46
N LEU A 80 14.90 -4.39 -0.65
CA LEU A 80 16.19 -3.88 -1.07
C LEU A 80 17.02 -4.94 -1.80
N ASP A 81 16.79 -6.21 -1.46
CA ASP A 81 17.47 -7.35 -2.06
C ASP A 81 16.61 -7.85 -3.23
N ASN A 82 17.18 -7.88 -4.44
CA ASN A 82 16.49 -8.27 -5.69
C ASN A 82 16.18 -9.78 -5.73
N SER A 83 15.29 -10.26 -4.87
CA SER A 83 14.86 -11.66 -4.86
C SER A 83 13.33 -11.75 -4.84
N ASN A 84 12.75 -12.24 -5.94
CA ASN A 84 11.37 -12.76 -5.93
C ASN A 84 11.33 -14.01 -5.05
N ASP A 85 10.21 -14.26 -4.36
CA ASP A 85 10.06 -15.51 -3.61
C ASP A 85 9.42 -16.61 -4.45
N ASP A 86 9.57 -17.86 -4.00
CA ASP A 86 9.03 -19.05 -4.68
C ASP A 86 7.49 -19.12 -4.65
N LEU A 87 6.83 -18.23 -3.90
CA LEU A 87 5.38 -18.21 -3.69
C LEU A 87 4.68 -17.09 -4.47
N GLY A 88 5.38 -16.44 -5.40
CA GLY A 88 4.80 -15.47 -6.33
C GLY A 88 4.69 -14.04 -5.80
N GLN A 89 5.34 -13.71 -4.68
CA GLN A 89 5.52 -12.34 -4.25
C GLN A 89 6.49 -11.64 -5.20
N GLN A 90 6.04 -10.54 -5.79
CA GLN A 90 6.89 -9.66 -6.59
C GLN A 90 7.42 -8.55 -5.71
N TYR A 91 8.73 -8.30 -5.80
CA TYR A 91 9.36 -7.21 -5.05
C TYR A 91 9.76 -6.07 -5.96
N LYS A 92 9.51 -4.84 -5.47
CA LYS A 92 10.01 -3.61 -6.05
C LYS A 92 10.96 -2.94 -5.07
N GLN A 93 11.93 -2.21 -5.61
CA GLN A 93 12.84 -1.38 -4.81
C GLN A 93 12.08 -0.19 -4.20
N PRO A 94 12.44 0.29 -2.99
CA PRO A 94 11.79 1.44 -2.36
C PRO A 94 11.68 2.65 -3.29
N ARG A 95 12.76 2.99 -4.00
CA ARG A 95 12.80 4.10 -4.97
C ARG A 95 11.68 4.01 -6.00
N ASN A 96 11.58 2.89 -6.71
CA ASN A 96 10.57 2.68 -7.74
C ASN A 96 9.14 2.77 -7.19
N VAL A 97 8.92 2.34 -5.94
CA VAL A 97 7.60 2.38 -5.31
C VAL A 97 7.20 3.81 -4.97
N ILE A 98 8.12 4.60 -4.44
CA ILE A 98 7.89 6.01 -4.12
C ILE A 98 7.73 6.85 -5.41
N GLU A 99 8.54 6.60 -6.43
CA GLU A 99 8.42 7.22 -7.77
C GLU A 99 7.04 6.95 -8.40
N ASN A 100 6.47 5.76 -8.19
CA ASN A 100 5.11 5.41 -8.63
C ASN A 100 3.99 6.04 -7.78
N GLY A 101 4.34 6.94 -6.87
CA GLY A 101 3.39 7.74 -6.11
C GLY A 101 3.03 7.20 -4.72
N SER A 102 3.62 6.08 -4.29
CA SER A 102 3.39 5.55 -2.94
C SER A 102 3.86 6.53 -1.86
N ASP A 103 3.11 6.61 -0.78
CA ASP A 103 3.43 7.44 0.38
C ASP A 103 4.19 6.62 1.44
N ILE A 104 3.89 5.32 1.57
CA ILE A 104 4.45 4.43 2.59
C ILE A 104 4.81 3.07 1.99
N ILE A 105 6.04 2.60 2.24
CA ILE A 105 6.44 1.23 1.93
C ILE A 105 6.07 0.26 3.07
N ILE A 106 5.58 -0.93 2.73
CA ILE A 106 5.31 -2.02 3.67
C ILE A 106 6.32 -3.13 3.42
N VAL A 107 7.18 -3.38 4.41
CA VAL A 107 8.29 -4.33 4.34
C VAL A 107 8.11 -5.42 5.38
N GLY A 108 8.17 -6.68 4.96
CA GLY A 108 8.06 -7.85 5.83
C GLY A 108 9.40 -8.55 6.05
N ARG A 109 9.57 -9.73 5.43
CA ARG A 109 10.79 -10.58 5.51
C ARG A 109 12.09 -9.84 5.21
N GLY A 110 12.04 -8.75 4.45
CA GLY A 110 13.19 -7.88 4.23
C GLY A 110 13.80 -7.33 5.52
N ILE A 111 13.02 -7.18 6.60
CA ILE A 111 13.46 -6.69 7.91
C ILE A 111 13.74 -7.85 8.88
N TYR A 112 12.78 -8.75 9.08
CA TYR A 112 12.87 -9.79 10.13
C TYR A 112 13.27 -11.18 9.62
N GLY A 113 13.64 -11.30 8.34
CA GLY A 113 14.01 -12.56 7.73
C GLY A 113 15.20 -13.24 8.40
N LYS A 114 15.30 -14.57 8.25
CA LYS A 114 16.36 -15.38 8.87
C LYS A 114 17.76 -14.82 8.50
N GLY A 115 18.59 -14.62 9.52
CA GLY A 115 19.96 -14.11 9.34
C GLY A 115 20.08 -12.58 9.22
N LYS A 116 18.97 -11.85 9.41
CA LYS A 116 18.95 -10.38 9.41
C LYS A 116 18.86 -9.82 10.83
N ASP A 117 19.41 -8.63 11.03
CA ASP A 117 19.18 -7.81 12.23
C ASP A 117 18.00 -6.85 11.95
N PRO A 118 16.85 -7.02 12.64
CA PRO A 118 15.67 -6.19 12.39
C PRO A 118 15.89 -4.69 12.59
N VAL A 119 16.76 -4.29 13.52
CA VAL A 119 17.03 -2.86 13.80
C VAL A 119 17.83 -2.26 12.67
N VAL A 120 18.88 -2.95 12.23
CA VAL A 120 19.73 -2.52 11.11
C VAL A 120 18.91 -2.45 9.83
N GLU A 121 18.13 -3.48 9.52
CA GLU A 121 17.35 -3.52 8.28
C GLU A 121 16.22 -2.49 8.28
N ALA A 122 15.49 -2.32 9.40
CA ALA A 122 14.46 -1.29 9.49
C ALA A 122 15.04 0.11 9.23
N GLN A 123 16.24 0.39 9.77
CA GLN A 123 16.94 1.65 9.53
C GLN A 123 17.38 1.81 8.07
N ARG A 124 17.81 0.74 7.39
CA ARG A 124 18.12 0.73 5.94
C ARG A 124 16.87 1.03 5.09
N TYR A 125 15.75 0.36 5.34
CA TYR A 125 14.50 0.62 4.60
C TYR A 125 13.95 2.01 4.87
N LYS A 126 14.05 2.51 6.11
CA LYS A 126 13.66 3.88 6.47
C LYS A 126 14.44 4.90 5.64
N ASN A 127 15.77 4.77 5.59
CA ASN A 127 16.62 5.70 4.84
C ASN A 127 16.32 5.63 3.34
N ALA A 128 16.27 4.42 2.76
CA ALA A 128 15.99 4.27 1.33
C ALA A 128 14.60 4.81 0.92
N GLY A 129 13.57 4.61 1.75
CA GLY A 129 12.25 5.18 1.50
C GLY A 129 12.21 6.70 1.66
N TRP A 130 12.90 7.24 2.67
CA TRP A 130 12.93 8.67 2.94
C TRP A 130 13.73 9.46 1.89
N GLU A 131 14.90 8.94 1.49
CA GLU A 131 15.71 9.51 0.42
C GLU A 131 14.93 9.54 -0.90
N ALA A 132 14.26 8.44 -1.26
CA ALA A 132 13.41 8.41 -2.45
C ALA A 132 12.24 9.41 -2.39
N TYR A 133 11.68 9.65 -1.20
CA TYR A 133 10.65 10.67 -1.01
C TYR A 133 11.20 12.09 -1.21
N LEU A 134 12.37 12.41 -0.65
CA LEU A 134 13.01 13.71 -0.83
C LEU A 134 13.37 13.95 -2.30
N GLU A 135 13.96 12.96 -2.98
CA GLU A 135 14.25 13.05 -4.41
C GLU A 135 12.99 13.33 -5.24
N LYS A 136 11.85 12.72 -4.88
CA LYS A 136 10.58 12.97 -5.55
C LYS A 136 10.05 14.40 -5.35
N LEU A 137 10.31 15.03 -4.20
CA LEU A 137 9.87 16.40 -3.93
C LEU A 137 10.70 17.45 -4.67
N GLU A 138 11.94 17.12 -5.02
CA GLU A 138 12.84 18.02 -5.76
C GLU A 138 12.57 18.03 -7.27
N ASN A 139 11.78 17.08 -7.78
CA ASN A 139 11.37 16.95 -9.17
C ASN A 139 9.94 17.45 -9.41
#